data_AF-A0A1G1HBU5-F1
#
_entry.id   AF-A0A1G1HBU5-F1
#
_cell.length_a   1.000
_cell.length_b   1.000
_cell.length_c   1.000
_cell.angle_alpha   90.00
_cell.angle_beta   90.00
_cell.angle_gamma   90.00
#
_symmetry.space_group_name_H-M   'P 1'
#
loop_
_entity.id
_entity.type
_entity.pdbx_description
1 polymer ?
#
loop_
_entity_poly.entity_id
_entity_poly.type
_entity_poly.pdbx_seq_one_letter_code
_entity_poly.pdbx_strand_id
1 'polypeptide(L)'
;MTAEKFVKKVLAKIRIDEIIVGKNFFFGRNKKGSLKDLKKYSGIYGYRVSVTENVKSYGRIISSTWIRSLILKGDLEKASRLLLRPVTVLGTVIEGRKRGRIIGYATANIDPHHEVIPPSGVYVVKIKLDNKLYKGILNIGIRPTFDENVSGNIEPTIEVHIFDFNKYIYGKDLEIIFLKKIRNEKKFRDLFHLRKQIEKDEKEAKLILS
;
A
#
# COMPACT_ATOMS: atom_id res chain seq x y z
N MET A 1 -8.93 26.53 6.98
CA MET A 1 -8.74 27.71 6.10
C MET A 1 -9.90 27.81 5.11
N THR A 2 -10.46 28.99 4.84
CA THR A 2 -11.54 29.17 3.84
C THR A 2 -11.00 29.04 2.41
N ALA A 3 -11.88 28.83 1.42
CA ALA A 3 -11.50 28.76 0.01
C ALA A 3 -10.74 30.02 -0.44
N GLU A 4 -11.29 31.20 -0.16
CA GLU A 4 -10.66 32.49 -0.44
C GLU A 4 -9.28 32.63 0.21
N LYS A 5 -9.17 32.31 1.52
CA LYS A 5 -7.89 32.39 2.23
C LYS A 5 -6.86 31.41 1.64
N PHE A 6 -7.29 30.23 1.19
CA PHE A 6 -6.42 29.28 0.52
C PHE A 6 -5.90 29.86 -0.81
N VAL A 7 -6.77 30.38 -1.66
CA VAL A 7 -6.33 31.01 -2.92
C VAL A 7 -5.36 32.16 -2.65
N LYS A 8 -5.73 33.09 -1.76
CA LYS A 8 -4.92 34.29 -1.48
C LYS A 8 -3.58 33.97 -0.81
N LYS A 9 -3.55 33.04 0.15
CA LYS A 9 -2.33 32.76 0.94
C LYS A 9 -1.44 31.69 0.33
N VAL A 10 -2.00 30.80 -0.47
CA VAL A 10 -1.28 29.66 -1.05
C VAL A 10 -1.13 29.87 -2.55
N LEU A 11 -2.22 29.81 -3.32
CA LEU A 11 -2.15 29.81 -4.80
C LEU A 11 -1.50 31.08 -5.36
N ALA A 12 -1.89 32.25 -4.84
CA ALA A 12 -1.36 33.53 -5.31
C ALA A 12 0.15 33.72 -5.06
N LYS A 13 0.73 32.97 -4.11
CA LYS A 13 2.18 33.04 -3.82
C LYS A 13 3.02 32.18 -4.76
N ILE A 14 2.40 31.25 -5.50
CA ILE A 14 3.10 30.22 -6.27
C ILE A 14 3.27 30.64 -7.75
N ARG A 15 2.73 31.80 -8.18
CA ARG A 15 2.75 32.27 -9.59
C ARG A 15 2.32 31.16 -10.56
N ILE A 16 1.12 30.64 -10.34
CA ILE A 16 0.59 29.51 -11.10
C ILE A 16 0.06 30.00 -12.44
N ASP A 17 0.49 29.39 -13.55
CA ASP A 17 -0.08 29.66 -14.87
C ASP A 17 -1.39 28.89 -15.10
N GLU A 18 -1.46 27.65 -14.63
CA GLU A 18 -2.62 26.77 -14.87
C GLU A 18 -2.84 25.77 -13.74
N ILE A 19 -4.11 25.56 -13.40
CA ILE A 19 -4.56 24.57 -12.43
C ILE A 19 -5.45 23.54 -13.13
N ILE A 20 -5.04 22.28 -13.06
CA ILE A 20 -5.77 21.15 -13.64
C ILE A 20 -6.43 20.34 -12.52
N VAL A 21 -7.74 20.16 -12.58
CA VAL A 21 -8.52 19.44 -11.55
C VAL A 21 -9.56 18.48 -12.14
N GLY A 22 -9.92 17.45 -11.39
CA GLY A 22 -11.05 16.58 -11.76
C GLY A 22 -12.42 17.23 -11.48
N LYS A 23 -13.47 16.70 -12.11
CA LYS A 23 -14.85 17.19 -11.95
C LYS A 23 -15.36 17.24 -10.50
N ASN A 24 -14.87 16.34 -9.64
CA ASN A 24 -15.29 16.23 -8.23
C ASN A 24 -14.35 16.99 -7.27
N PHE A 25 -13.63 18.00 -7.76
CA PHE A 25 -12.68 18.76 -6.95
C PHE A 25 -13.37 19.75 -6.02
N PHE A 26 -13.00 19.69 -4.74
CA PHE A 26 -13.39 20.64 -3.72
C PHE A 26 -12.17 21.03 -2.86
N PHE A 27 -12.18 22.24 -2.32
CA PHE A 27 -11.10 22.76 -1.49
C PHE A 27 -11.61 23.68 -0.37
N GLY A 28 -10.72 24.07 0.54
CA GLY A 28 -11.07 24.86 1.71
C GLY A 28 -11.86 24.09 2.77
N ARG A 29 -12.14 24.75 3.89
CA ARG A 29 -12.83 24.18 5.06
C ARG A 29 -14.19 23.62 4.65
N ASN A 30 -14.47 22.38 5.08
CA ASN A 30 -15.73 21.67 4.84
C ASN A 30 -16.10 21.55 3.35
N LYS A 31 -15.11 21.46 2.44
CA LYS A 31 -15.31 21.33 1.00
C LYS A 31 -16.18 22.46 0.40
N LYS A 32 -16.19 23.64 1.02
CA LYS A 32 -17.01 24.79 0.58
C LYS A 32 -16.49 25.47 -0.70
N GLY A 33 -15.21 25.30 -1.03
CA GLY A 33 -14.65 25.76 -2.30
C GLY A 33 -14.90 24.73 -3.39
N SER A 34 -15.49 25.16 -4.49
CA SER A 34 -15.84 24.34 -5.65
C SER A 34 -15.02 24.73 -6.87
N LEU A 35 -15.16 23.97 -7.96
CA LEU A 35 -14.63 24.36 -9.27
C LEU A 35 -15.13 25.76 -9.72
N LYS A 36 -16.36 26.14 -9.37
CA LYS A 36 -16.92 27.47 -9.69
C LYS A 36 -16.15 28.57 -8.97
N ASP A 37 -15.79 28.35 -7.70
CA ASP A 37 -14.99 29.30 -6.93
C ASP A 37 -13.59 29.42 -7.52
N LEU A 38 -12.96 28.29 -7.87
CA LEU A 38 -11.64 28.28 -8.48
C LEU A 38 -11.61 29.06 -9.80
N LYS A 39 -12.62 28.90 -10.66
CA LYS A 39 -12.78 29.68 -11.89
C LYS A 39 -13.02 31.17 -11.62
N LYS A 40 -13.83 31.52 -10.61
CA LYS A 40 -14.05 32.91 -10.21
C LYS A 40 -12.73 33.59 -9.81
N TYR A 41 -11.89 32.90 -9.04
CA TYR A 41 -10.62 33.44 -8.59
C TYR A 41 -9.56 33.49 -9.69
N SER A 42 -9.70 32.69 -10.75
CA SER A 42 -8.73 32.64 -11.84
C SER A 42 -8.58 34.00 -12.54
N GLY A 43 -9.69 34.73 -12.74
CA GLY A 43 -9.66 36.09 -13.31
C GLY A 43 -9.02 37.15 -12.40
N ILE A 44 -8.96 36.91 -11.08
CA ILE A 44 -8.36 37.84 -10.10
C ILE A 44 -6.85 37.62 -10.02
N TYR A 45 -6.42 36.36 -10.08
CA TYR A 45 -5.02 35.98 -9.83
C TYR A 45 -4.26 35.53 -11.08
N GLY A 46 -4.87 35.59 -12.26
CA GLY A 46 -4.19 35.42 -13.55
C GLY A 46 -3.86 33.98 -13.96
N TYR A 47 -4.44 32.96 -13.30
CA TYR A 47 -4.25 31.56 -13.69
C TYR A 47 -5.38 31.03 -14.57
N ARG A 48 -5.12 29.96 -15.32
CA ARG A 48 -6.14 29.18 -16.05
C ARG A 48 -6.64 28.01 -15.22
N VAL A 49 -7.87 27.55 -15.49
CA VAL A 49 -8.44 26.36 -14.85
C VAL A 49 -8.91 25.38 -15.92
N SER A 50 -8.29 24.20 -15.93
CA SER A 50 -8.62 23.09 -16.82
C SER A 50 -9.23 21.94 -16.04
N VAL A 51 -10.24 21.29 -16.63
CA VAL A 51 -10.96 20.20 -15.99
C VAL A 51 -10.70 18.91 -16.74
N THR A 52 -10.24 17.88 -16.04
CA THR A 52 -10.03 16.56 -16.63
C THR A 52 -11.24 15.68 -16.45
N GLU A 53 -11.54 14.89 -17.48
CA GLU A 53 -12.54 13.84 -17.42
C GLU A 53 -12.10 12.69 -16.52
N ASN A 54 -13.09 12.03 -15.91
CA ASN A 54 -12.82 10.81 -15.15
C ASN A 54 -12.52 9.65 -16.10
N VAL A 55 -11.42 8.94 -15.85
CA VAL A 55 -11.10 7.70 -16.57
C VAL A 55 -12.04 6.59 -16.12
N LYS A 56 -12.52 5.79 -17.08
CA LYS A 56 -13.38 4.63 -16.82
C LYS A 56 -12.69 3.34 -17.22
N SER A 57 -12.97 2.28 -16.48
CA SER A 57 -12.60 0.90 -16.82
C SER A 57 -13.70 -0.03 -16.33
N TYR A 58 -14.01 -1.10 -17.08
CA TYR A 58 -15.13 -2.02 -16.78
C TYR A 58 -16.46 -1.28 -16.50
N GLY A 59 -16.76 -0.24 -17.29
CA GLY A 59 -17.98 0.56 -17.14
C GLY A 59 -18.05 1.48 -15.91
N ARG A 60 -16.99 1.52 -15.08
CA ARG A 60 -16.96 2.28 -13.81
C ARG A 60 -15.81 3.29 -13.79
N ILE A 61 -16.02 4.42 -13.10
CA ILE A 61 -14.96 5.42 -12.84
C ILE A 61 -13.86 4.80 -11.99
N ILE A 62 -12.61 4.92 -12.45
CA ILE A 62 -11.43 4.54 -11.67
C ILE A 62 -11.30 5.52 -10.50
N SER A 63 -11.23 5.00 -9.27
CA SER A 63 -11.14 5.82 -8.06
C SER A 63 -10.34 5.11 -6.98
N SER A 64 -9.71 5.87 -6.09
CA SER A 64 -8.97 5.30 -4.96
C SER A 64 -9.84 4.41 -4.07
N THR A 65 -11.11 4.77 -3.85
CA THR A 65 -12.04 3.95 -3.08
C THR A 65 -12.25 2.58 -3.73
N TRP A 66 -12.39 2.53 -5.05
CA TRP A 66 -12.57 1.26 -5.76
C TRP A 66 -11.30 0.41 -5.72
N ILE A 67 -10.14 1.02 -5.99
CA ILE A 67 -8.85 0.33 -5.95
C ILE A 67 -8.59 -0.23 -4.54
N ARG A 68 -8.79 0.56 -3.48
CA ARG A 68 -8.65 0.10 -2.09
C ARG A 68 -9.58 -1.08 -1.78
N SER A 69 -10.84 -1.02 -2.25
CA SER A 69 -11.78 -2.13 -2.06
C SER A 69 -11.33 -3.42 -2.75
N LEU A 70 -10.72 -3.34 -3.94
CA LEU A 70 -10.16 -4.50 -4.63
C LEU A 70 -8.98 -5.09 -3.85
N ILE A 71 -8.06 -4.22 -3.37
CA ILE A 71 -6.91 -4.64 -2.55
C ILE A 71 -7.40 -5.35 -1.28
N LEU A 72 -8.35 -4.77 -0.55
CA LEU A 72 -8.93 -5.35 0.67
C LEU A 72 -9.66 -6.69 0.42
N LYS A 73 -10.16 -6.92 -0.79
CA LYS A 73 -10.78 -8.20 -1.19
C LYS A 73 -9.76 -9.21 -1.72
N GLY A 74 -8.51 -8.81 -1.91
CA GLY A 74 -7.45 -9.66 -2.47
C GLY A 74 -7.45 -9.74 -3.99
N ASP A 75 -8.25 -8.93 -4.70
CA ASP A 75 -8.25 -8.84 -6.16
C ASP A 75 -7.11 -7.93 -6.64
N LEU A 76 -5.87 -8.38 -6.38
CA LEU A 76 -4.65 -7.63 -6.66
C LEU A 76 -4.38 -7.51 -8.16
N GLU A 77 -4.81 -8.48 -8.96
CA GLU A 77 -4.67 -8.45 -10.41
C GLU A 77 -5.49 -7.32 -11.01
N LYS A 78 -6.78 -7.21 -10.65
CA LYS A 78 -7.63 -6.13 -11.13
C LYS A 78 -7.18 -4.78 -10.59
N ALA A 79 -6.79 -4.71 -9.31
CA ALA A 79 -6.22 -3.48 -8.75
C ALA A 79 -4.98 -3.02 -9.54
N SER A 80 -4.09 -3.95 -9.89
CA SER A 80 -2.87 -3.65 -10.64
C SER A 80 -3.17 -3.17 -12.06
N ARG A 81 -4.17 -3.76 -12.73
CA ARG A 81 -4.64 -3.28 -14.05
C ARG A 81 -5.17 -1.86 -13.98
N LEU A 82 -5.90 -1.49 -12.93
CA LEU A 82 -6.41 -0.13 -12.76
C LEU A 82 -5.29 0.87 -12.39
N LEU A 83 -4.26 0.43 -11.68
CA LEU A 83 -3.10 1.24 -11.28
C LEU A 83 -2.05 1.38 -12.39
N LEU A 84 -2.10 0.53 -13.42
CA LEU A 84 -1.06 0.36 -14.44
C LEU A 84 0.31 -0.05 -13.86
N ARG A 85 0.31 -0.60 -12.65
CA ARG A 85 1.47 -1.13 -11.94
C ARG A 85 1.01 -2.13 -10.88
N PRO A 86 1.89 -3.04 -10.40
CA PRO A 86 1.55 -3.91 -9.29
C PRO A 86 1.13 -3.12 -8.03
N VAL A 87 0.32 -3.74 -7.19
CA VAL A 87 0.03 -3.21 -5.85
C VAL A 87 1.30 -3.24 -5.01
N THR A 88 1.62 -2.13 -4.36
CA THR A 88 2.78 -2.02 -3.48
C THR A 88 2.40 -1.53 -2.09
N VAL A 89 3.20 -1.88 -1.09
CA VAL A 89 3.11 -1.40 0.29
C VAL A 89 4.49 -0.89 0.70
N LEU A 90 4.56 0.38 1.06
CA LEU A 90 5.73 0.97 1.70
C LEU A 90 5.67 0.69 3.21
N GLY A 91 6.80 0.32 3.80
CA GLY A 91 6.88 0.14 5.24
C GLY A 91 8.29 0.12 5.77
N THR A 92 8.41 0.28 7.09
CA THR A 92 9.68 0.27 7.82
C THR A 92 9.92 -1.11 8.40
N VAL A 93 11.15 -1.59 8.34
CA VAL A 93 11.55 -2.83 9.01
C VAL A 93 11.64 -2.60 10.51
N ILE A 94 10.84 -3.32 11.28
CA ILE A 94 10.78 -3.25 12.74
C ILE A 94 11.29 -4.53 13.39
N GLU A 95 11.60 -4.44 14.68
CA GLU A 95 11.89 -5.63 15.47
C GLU A 95 10.62 -6.48 15.66
N GLY A 96 10.77 -7.79 15.48
CA GLY A 96 9.71 -8.76 15.79
C GLY A 96 10.21 -9.91 16.63
N ARG A 97 9.41 -10.98 16.73
CA ARG A 97 9.68 -12.12 17.63
C ARG A 97 10.83 -13.01 17.18
N LYS A 98 11.45 -12.73 16.02
CA LYS A 98 12.61 -13.46 15.43
C LYS A 98 12.42 -14.99 15.35
N ARG A 99 11.18 -15.50 15.41
CA ARG A 99 10.85 -16.94 15.45
C ARG A 99 11.26 -17.69 14.18
N GLY A 100 11.19 -17.04 13.03
CA GLY A 100 11.62 -17.64 11.77
C GLY A 100 13.10 -18.07 11.77
N ARG A 101 13.97 -17.36 12.51
CA ARG A 101 15.39 -17.73 12.64
C ARG A 101 15.59 -19.11 13.27
N ILE A 102 14.71 -19.51 14.19
CA ILE A 102 14.78 -20.80 14.89
C ILE A 102 14.66 -21.97 13.90
N ILE A 103 13.93 -21.78 12.80
CA ILE A 103 13.67 -22.80 11.78
C ILE A 103 14.45 -22.57 10.48
N GLY A 104 15.42 -21.64 10.46
CA GLY A 104 16.24 -21.33 9.28
C GLY A 104 15.63 -20.33 8.29
N TYR A 105 14.50 -19.70 8.63
CA TYR A 105 13.77 -18.77 7.79
C TYR A 105 13.76 -17.36 8.41
N ALA A 106 14.87 -16.65 8.32
CA ALA A 106 14.94 -15.28 8.84
C ALA A 106 13.89 -14.39 8.15
N THR A 107 13.03 -13.76 8.94
CA THR A 107 12.01 -12.81 8.46
C THR A 107 12.28 -11.41 8.99
N ALA A 108 11.91 -10.41 8.20
CA ALA A 108 11.81 -9.02 8.61
C ALA A 108 10.33 -8.70 8.89
N ASN A 109 10.04 -8.12 10.05
CA ASN A 109 8.71 -7.62 10.38
C ASN A 109 8.57 -6.21 9.80
N ILE A 110 7.43 -5.91 9.17
CA ILE A 110 7.21 -4.64 8.46
C ILE A 110 6.06 -3.87 9.10
N ASP A 111 6.31 -2.61 9.39
CA ASP A 111 5.31 -1.62 9.79
C ASP A 111 4.89 -0.77 8.58
N PRO A 112 3.65 -0.90 8.07
CA PRO A 112 3.21 -0.25 6.85
C PRO A 112 2.87 1.24 7.05
N HIS A 113 3.26 2.09 6.09
CA HIS A 113 3.05 3.55 6.14
C HIS A 113 1.62 3.97 5.78
N HIS A 114 0.64 3.62 6.60
CA HIS A 114 -0.80 3.90 6.37
C HIS A 114 -1.36 3.34 5.05
N GLU A 115 -0.73 2.30 4.53
CA GLU A 115 -1.12 1.65 3.28
C GLU A 115 -2.33 0.73 3.47
N VAL A 116 -3.08 0.52 2.38
CA VAL A 116 -4.12 -0.52 2.35
C VAL A 116 -3.44 -1.86 2.08
N ILE A 117 -3.62 -2.79 3.01
CA ILE A 117 -2.93 -4.09 2.99
C ILE A 117 -3.87 -5.16 2.42
N PRO A 118 -3.37 -6.09 1.58
CA PRO A 118 -4.14 -7.25 1.13
C PRO A 118 -4.63 -8.16 2.29
N PRO A 119 -5.59 -9.07 2.05
CA PRO A 119 -6.03 -10.04 3.05
C PRO A 119 -4.90 -10.88 3.63
N SER A 120 -5.16 -11.54 4.76
CA SER A 120 -4.21 -12.50 5.32
C SER A 120 -3.86 -13.63 4.36
N GLY A 121 -2.62 -14.11 4.45
CA GLY A 121 -2.09 -15.17 3.59
C GLY A 121 -0.63 -14.99 3.24
N VAL A 122 -0.14 -15.92 2.41
CA VAL A 122 1.23 -15.93 1.91
C VAL A 122 1.23 -15.46 0.46
N TYR A 123 2.14 -14.54 0.16
CA TYR A 123 2.27 -13.87 -1.14
C TYR A 123 3.69 -14.03 -1.69
N VAL A 124 3.78 -14.18 -3.00
CA VAL A 124 5.02 -13.95 -3.75
C VAL A 124 5.19 -12.45 -3.91
N VAL A 125 6.37 -11.95 -3.52
CA VAL A 125 6.67 -10.52 -3.54
C VAL A 125 8.04 -10.24 -4.16
N LYS A 126 8.18 -9.03 -4.69
CA LYS A 126 9.48 -8.39 -4.86
C LYS A 126 9.65 -7.33 -3.77
N ILE A 127 10.89 -7.10 -3.34
CA ILE A 127 11.22 -6.13 -2.31
C ILE A 127 12.18 -5.13 -2.92
N LYS A 128 11.81 -3.85 -2.95
CA LYS A 128 12.71 -2.77 -3.33
C LYS A 128 13.32 -2.16 -2.08
N LEU A 129 14.63 -2.27 -1.95
CA LEU A 129 15.42 -1.79 -0.81
C LEU A 129 16.74 -1.21 -1.32
N ASP A 130 17.08 0.01 -0.94
CA ASP A 130 18.32 0.71 -1.37
C ASP A 130 18.54 0.66 -2.90
N ASN A 131 17.49 0.94 -3.69
CA ASN A 131 17.47 0.85 -5.16
C ASN A 131 17.75 -0.55 -5.76
N LYS A 132 17.79 -1.60 -4.94
CA LYS A 132 17.91 -2.99 -5.39
C LYS A 132 16.58 -3.71 -5.26
N LEU A 133 16.36 -4.65 -6.18
CA LEU A 133 15.17 -5.48 -6.20
C LEU A 133 15.53 -6.89 -5.75
N TYR A 134 14.85 -7.35 -4.71
CA TYR A 134 14.99 -8.71 -4.17
C TYR A 134 13.70 -9.49 -4.39
N LYS A 135 13.81 -10.81 -4.30
CA LYS A 135 12.70 -11.76 -4.41
C LYS A 135 12.40 -12.31 -3.02
N GLY A 136 11.15 -12.67 -2.77
CA GLY A 136 10.79 -13.28 -1.49
C GLY A 136 9.36 -13.76 -1.41
N ILE A 137 9.06 -14.31 -0.24
CA ILE A 137 7.69 -14.59 0.21
C ILE A 137 7.35 -13.69 1.38
N LEU A 138 6.08 -13.35 1.49
CA LEU A 138 5.58 -12.51 2.55
C LEU A 138 4.32 -13.14 3.16
N ASN A 139 4.26 -13.16 4.48
CA ASN A 139 3.09 -13.58 5.23
C ASN A 139 2.40 -12.35 5.83
N ILE A 140 1.11 -12.20 5.55
CA ILE A 140 0.21 -11.29 6.24
C ILE A 140 -0.61 -12.13 7.21
N GLY A 141 -0.32 -11.99 8.50
CA GLY A 141 -1.01 -12.70 9.58
C GLY A 141 -1.95 -11.79 10.36
N ILE A 142 -2.89 -12.41 11.08
CA ILE A 142 -3.83 -11.71 11.97
C ILE A 142 -3.41 -11.99 13.41
N ARG A 143 -3.07 -10.95 14.19
CA ARG A 143 -2.89 -11.11 15.65
C ARG A 143 -4.27 -11.14 16.32
N PRO A 144 -4.64 -12.22 17.02
CA PRO A 144 -5.70 -12.12 18.01
C PRO A 144 -5.16 -11.20 19.11
N THR A 145 -5.78 -10.04 19.30
CA THR A 145 -5.52 -9.17 20.45
C THR A 145 -6.04 -9.90 21.69
N PHE A 146 -5.13 -10.37 22.55
CA PHE A 146 -5.46 -11.00 23.84
C PHE A 146 -5.64 -9.98 24.98
N ASP A 147 -5.55 -8.67 24.70
CA ASP A 147 -5.80 -7.62 25.68
C ASP A 147 -7.24 -7.10 25.54
N GLU A 148 -8.10 -7.52 26.46
CA GLU A 148 -9.48 -7.02 26.61
C GLU A 148 -9.54 -5.53 26.99
N ASN A 149 -8.40 -4.92 27.35
CA ASN A 149 -8.28 -3.51 27.72
C ASN A 149 -7.81 -2.60 26.58
N VAL A 150 -7.55 -3.13 25.38
CA VAL A 150 -7.23 -2.32 24.20
C VAL A 150 -8.45 -2.31 23.29
N SER A 151 -9.20 -1.22 23.35
CA SER A 151 -10.25 -0.91 22.39
C SER A 151 -9.70 -0.93 20.96
N GLY A 152 -9.94 -2.04 20.26
CA GLY A 152 -10.06 -2.12 18.80
C GLY A 152 -8.85 -1.65 17.99
N ASN A 153 -7.94 -2.57 17.68
CA ASN A 153 -7.45 -2.77 16.31
C ASN A 153 -6.69 -4.09 16.22
N ILE A 154 -7.16 -4.97 15.35
CA ILE A 154 -6.45 -6.18 14.94
C ILE A 154 -5.33 -5.70 14.00
N GLU A 155 -4.13 -5.48 14.53
CA GLU A 155 -3.00 -5.08 13.70
C GLU A 155 -2.50 -6.28 12.87
N PRO A 156 -2.51 -6.19 11.53
CA PRO A 156 -1.97 -7.24 10.69
C PRO A 156 -0.45 -7.31 10.88
N THR A 157 0.08 -8.51 11.08
CA THR A 157 1.52 -8.73 11.07
C THR A 157 1.99 -8.99 9.66
N ILE A 158 2.91 -8.16 9.16
CA ILE A 158 3.57 -8.38 7.87
C ILE A 158 4.98 -8.92 8.14
N GLU A 159 5.26 -10.11 7.63
CA GLU A 159 6.57 -10.75 7.75
C GLU A 159 7.09 -11.13 6.37
N VAL A 160 8.26 -10.61 5.99
CA VAL A 160 8.89 -10.90 4.71
C VAL A 160 10.13 -11.78 4.89
N HIS A 161 10.21 -12.86 4.12
CA HIS A 161 11.42 -13.65 3.95
C HIS A 161 12.02 -13.32 2.58
N ILE A 162 13.17 -12.63 2.59
CA ILE A 162 13.89 -12.24 1.39
C ILE A 162 14.86 -13.37 1.02
N PHE A 163 14.79 -13.86 -0.20
CA PHE A 163 15.65 -14.93 -0.69
C PHE A 163 17.10 -14.47 -0.82
N ASP A 164 18.03 -15.37 -0.52
CA ASP A 164 19.47 -15.17 -0.66
C ASP A 164 19.97 -13.87 0.01
N PHE A 165 19.38 -13.53 1.16
CA PHE A 165 19.58 -12.25 1.82
C PHE A 165 20.15 -12.42 3.22
N ASN A 166 21.33 -11.83 3.47
CA ASN A 166 22.04 -11.91 4.75
C ASN A 166 22.55 -10.54 5.22
N LYS A 167 21.65 -9.54 5.30
CA LYS A 167 21.98 -8.19 5.77
C LYS A 167 21.07 -7.75 6.91
N TYR A 168 21.60 -6.90 7.79
CA TYR A 168 20.83 -6.21 8.81
C TYR A 168 20.13 -4.99 8.17
N ILE A 169 18.80 -4.91 8.32
CA ILE A 169 17.97 -3.89 7.64
C ILE A 169 16.94 -3.24 8.56
N TYR A 170 17.06 -3.39 9.89
CA TYR A 170 16.14 -2.74 10.82
C TYR A 170 16.20 -1.21 10.71
N GLY A 171 15.05 -0.57 10.86
CA GLY A 171 14.89 0.88 10.68
C GLY A 171 14.95 1.36 9.24
N LYS A 172 15.19 0.48 8.27
CA LYS A 172 15.14 0.85 6.84
C LYS A 172 13.72 0.77 6.31
N ASP A 173 13.42 1.68 5.39
CA ASP A 173 12.22 1.60 4.57
C ASP A 173 12.43 0.68 3.38
N LEU A 174 11.39 -0.06 3.03
CA LEU A 174 11.34 -0.88 1.84
C LEU A 174 9.95 -0.82 1.20
N GLU A 175 9.91 -1.06 -0.10
CA GLU A 175 8.67 -1.19 -0.86
C GLU A 175 8.44 -2.67 -1.20
N ILE A 176 7.34 -3.23 -0.71
CA ILE A 176 6.85 -4.57 -1.02
C ILE A 176 6.00 -4.47 -2.28
N ILE A 177 6.32 -5.26 -3.28
CA ILE A 177 5.60 -5.34 -4.55
C ILE A 177 4.90 -6.70 -4.61
N PHE A 178 3.57 -6.70 -4.54
CA PHE A 178 2.78 -7.93 -4.54
C PHE A 178 2.62 -8.48 -5.96
N LEU A 179 2.98 -9.75 -6.15
CA LEU A 179 2.84 -10.42 -7.45
C LEU A 179 1.67 -11.39 -7.46
N LYS A 180 1.60 -12.30 -6.49
CA LYS A 180 0.57 -13.35 -6.45
C LYS A 180 0.34 -13.85 -5.03
N LYS A 181 -0.90 -14.21 -4.70
CA LYS A 181 -1.22 -14.94 -3.48
C LYS A 181 -0.97 -16.43 -3.69
N ILE A 182 -0.18 -17.05 -2.83
CA ILE A 182 0.10 -18.50 -2.81
C ILE A 182 -1.04 -19.22 -2.10
N ARG A 183 -1.36 -18.78 -0.88
CA ARG A 183 -2.37 -19.43 -0.03
C ARG A 183 -2.90 -18.51 1.07
N ASN A 184 -3.97 -18.93 1.72
CA ASN A 184 -4.44 -18.33 2.97
C ASN A 184 -3.51 -18.70 4.14
N GLU A 185 -3.63 -17.93 5.23
CA GLU A 185 -2.93 -18.23 6.49
C GLU A 185 -3.41 -19.58 7.05
N LYS A 186 -2.49 -20.30 7.70
CA LYS A 186 -2.76 -21.62 8.27
C LYS A 186 -2.07 -21.72 9.62
N LYS A 187 -2.76 -22.29 10.62
CA LYS A 187 -2.15 -22.69 11.89
C LYS A 187 -1.42 -24.02 11.73
N PHE A 188 -0.25 -24.14 12.35
CA PHE A 188 0.55 -25.36 12.34
C PHE A 188 0.63 -25.94 13.75
N ARG A 189 0.61 -27.27 13.82
CA ARG A 189 0.70 -28.03 15.08
C ARG A 189 2.07 -27.96 15.73
N ASP A 190 3.13 -27.82 14.94
CA ASP A 190 4.52 -27.76 15.41
C ASP A 190 5.41 -27.02 14.39
N LEU A 191 6.66 -26.78 14.79
CA LEU A 191 7.67 -26.09 13.97
C LEU A 191 8.08 -26.90 12.73
N PHE A 192 8.01 -28.23 12.78
CA PHE A 192 8.37 -29.09 11.64
C PHE A 192 7.37 -28.93 10.49
N HIS A 193 6.07 -28.92 10.80
CA HIS A 193 5.01 -28.70 9.81
C HIS A 193 5.02 -27.28 9.26
N LEU A 194 5.31 -26.28 10.10
CA LEU A 194 5.51 -24.90 9.65
C LEU A 194 6.66 -24.83 8.64
N ARG A 195 7.83 -25.38 8.98
CA ARG A 195 9.01 -25.37 8.12
C ARG A 195 8.73 -26.05 6.77
N LYS A 196 8.15 -27.26 6.77
CA LYS A 196 7.79 -27.97 5.54
C LYS A 196 6.85 -27.16 4.64
N GLN A 197 5.91 -26.42 5.24
CA GLN A 197 5.02 -25.57 4.45
C GLN A 197 5.76 -24.37 3.87
N ILE A 198 6.66 -23.72 4.62
CA ILE A 198 7.47 -22.62 4.10
C ILE A 198 8.36 -23.09 2.95
N GLU A 199 9.00 -24.26 3.06
CA GLU A 199 9.79 -24.86 1.97
C GLU A 199 8.94 -25.09 0.70
N LYS A 200 7.67 -25.48 0.86
CA LYS A 200 6.73 -25.62 -0.26
C LYS A 200 6.36 -24.26 -0.86
N ASP A 201 6.06 -23.28 -0.01
CA ASP A 201 5.70 -21.92 -0.42
C ASP A 201 6.87 -21.24 -1.16
N GLU A 202 8.11 -21.46 -0.71
CA GLU A 202 9.34 -20.97 -1.36
C GLU A 202 9.54 -21.60 -2.74
N LYS A 203 9.37 -22.93 -2.86
CA LYS A 203 9.46 -23.62 -4.17
C LYS A 203 8.44 -23.08 -5.16
N GLU A 204 7.19 -22.90 -4.74
CA GLU A 204 6.14 -22.32 -5.58
C GLU A 204 6.47 -20.87 -5.96
N ALA A 205 6.95 -20.06 -5.01
CA ALA A 205 7.36 -18.69 -5.27
C ALA A 205 8.50 -18.61 -6.29
N LYS A 206 9.50 -19.50 -6.20
CA LYS A 206 10.61 -19.56 -7.17
C LYS A 206 10.13 -19.88 -8.58
N LEU A 207 9.12 -20.76 -8.75
CA LEU A 207 8.50 -21.04 -10.05
C LEU A 207 7.71 -19.84 -10.60
N ILE A 208 7.10 -19.03 -9.74
CA ILE A 208 6.39 -17.81 -10.16
C ILE A 208 7.37 -16.69 -10.54
N LEU A 209 8.59 -16.74 -9.99
CA LEU A 209 9.62 -15.72 -10.14
C LEU A 209 10.70 -16.06 -11.18
N SER A 210 10.66 -17.26 -11.78
CA SER A 210 11.48 -17.66 -12.92
C SER A 210 10.96 -17.03 -14.20
#